data_AF-A0A3D0NEL1-F1
#
_entry.id   AF-A0A3D0NEL1-F1
#
_cell.length_a   1.000
_cell.length_b   1.000
_cell.length_c   1.000
_cell.angle_alpha   90.00
_cell.angle_beta   90.00
_cell.angle_gamma   90.00
#
_symmetry.space_group_name_H-M   'P 1'
#
loop_
_entity.id
_entity.type
_entity.pdbx_description
1 polymer ?
#
loop_
_entity_poly.entity_id
_entity_poly.type
_entity_poly.pdbx_seq_one_letter_code
_entity_poly.pdbx_strand_id
1 'polypeptide(L)'
;MQHLYAITNISELQKLNPRDAEHVRVAGYRNPADGGGGEFYWDVNSKLDVDQGHVFQSTHEISGRWRRLPSANIDVRHFGALPSSGDVSNQLQKALNACV
;
A
#
# COMPACT_ATOMS: atom_id res chain seq x y z
N MET A 1 -10.36 1.34 -23.37
CA MET A 1 -10.51 0.11 -22.55
C MET A 1 -9.76 0.36 -21.26
N GLN A 2 -10.45 0.36 -20.12
CA GLN A 2 -9.79 0.54 -18.82
C GLN A 2 -9.17 -0.80 -18.44
N HIS A 3 -7.85 -0.93 -18.57
CA HIS A 3 -7.15 -2.15 -18.17
C HIS A 3 -6.98 -2.14 -16.66
N LEU A 4 -7.31 -3.26 -16.00
CA LEU A 4 -6.93 -3.47 -14.61
C LEU A 4 -5.42 -3.69 -14.56
N TYR A 5 -4.68 -2.77 -13.96
CA TYR A 5 -3.25 -2.93 -13.73
C TYR A 5 -3.06 -3.75 -12.44
N ALA A 6 -2.43 -4.92 -12.53
CA ALA A 6 -2.23 -5.81 -11.40
C ALA A 6 -0.73 -6.11 -11.20
N ILE A 7 -0.28 -6.02 -9.96
CA ILE A 7 1.12 -6.23 -9.57
C ILE A 7 1.22 -7.10 -8.31
N THR A 8 2.41 -7.60 -8.06
CA THR A 8 2.65 -8.68 -7.10
C THR A 8 2.63 -8.20 -5.65
N ASN A 9 3.32 -7.09 -5.37
CA ASN A 9 3.57 -6.63 -4.00
C ASN A 9 3.77 -5.12 -3.89
N ILE A 10 3.92 -4.63 -2.65
CA ILE A 10 4.07 -3.19 -2.36
C ILE A 10 5.37 -2.61 -2.91
N SER A 11 6.45 -3.41 -2.99
CA SER A 11 7.70 -2.91 -3.60
C SER A 11 7.52 -2.59 -5.07
N GLU A 12 6.73 -3.38 -5.80
CA GLU A 12 6.34 -3.07 -7.18
C GLU A 12 5.43 -1.84 -7.25
N LEU A 13 4.51 -1.65 -6.29
CA LEU A 13 3.66 -0.45 -6.25
C LEU A 13 4.49 0.83 -6.10
N GLN A 14 5.46 0.81 -5.20
CA GLN A 14 6.36 1.95 -4.98
C GLN A 14 7.19 2.26 -6.23
N LYS A 15 7.57 1.25 -7.02
CA LYS A 15 8.33 1.41 -8.27
C LYS A 15 7.45 1.70 -9.50
N LEU A 16 6.13 1.64 -9.36
CA LEU A 16 5.24 1.98 -10.46
C LEU A 16 5.23 3.49 -10.66
N ASN A 17 5.41 3.91 -11.92
CA ASN A 17 5.20 5.28 -12.33
C ASN A 17 3.69 5.57 -12.35
N PRO A 18 3.18 6.49 -11.52
CA PRO A 18 1.73 6.73 -11.43
C PRO A 18 1.10 7.27 -12.73
N ARG A 19 1.90 7.71 -13.70
CA ARG A 19 1.43 8.11 -15.04
C ARG A 19 1.08 6.92 -15.93
N ASP A 20 1.62 5.74 -15.64
CA ASP A 20 1.37 4.52 -16.42
C ASP A 20 0.06 3.83 -15.98
N ALA A 21 -0.30 3.98 -14.71
CA ALA A 21 -1.59 3.59 -14.16
C ALA A 21 -1.89 4.40 -12.91
N GLU A 22 -3.10 4.94 -12.78
CA GLU A 22 -3.53 5.66 -11.57
C GLU A 22 -4.34 4.75 -10.61
N HIS A 23 -4.75 3.56 -11.06
CA HIS A 23 -5.50 2.57 -10.27
C HIS A 23 -4.89 1.19 -10.45
N VAL A 24 -4.60 0.52 -9.33
CA VAL A 24 -3.78 -0.70 -9.32
C VAL A 24 -4.30 -1.70 -8.29
N ARG A 25 -4.31 -2.98 -8.65
CA ARG A 25 -4.52 -4.09 -7.71
C ARG A 25 -3.19 -4.73 -7.34
N VAL A 26 -2.93 -4.86 -6.05
CA VAL A 26 -1.71 -5.48 -5.51
C VAL A 26 -2.07 -6.81 -4.86
N ALA A 27 -1.39 -7.89 -5.24
CA ALA A 27 -1.72 -9.25 -4.79
C ALA A 27 -1.33 -9.55 -3.32
N GLY A 28 -0.40 -8.80 -2.73
CA GLY A 28 0.08 -8.98 -1.36
C GLY A 28 0.93 -7.81 -0.86
N TYR A 29 1.34 -7.82 0.41
CA TYR A 29 2.29 -6.83 0.93
C TYR A 29 3.72 -7.16 0.49
N ARG A 30 4.15 -8.40 0.76
CA ARG A 30 5.45 -8.96 0.40
C ARG A 30 5.31 -10.05 -0.66
N ASN A 31 4.38 -10.99 -0.44
CA ASN A 31 4.13 -12.13 -1.32
C ASN A 31 2.65 -12.16 -1.74
N PRO A 32 2.31 -12.61 -2.96
CA PRO A 32 0.92 -12.81 -3.34
C PRO A 32 0.15 -13.64 -2.30
N ALA A 33 -1.10 -13.23 -2.03
CA ALA A 33 -2.00 -13.90 -1.09
C ALA A 33 -1.57 -13.89 0.40
N ASP A 34 -0.63 -13.03 0.80
CA ASP A 34 -0.27 -12.83 2.22
C ASP A 34 -1.31 -11.99 3.02
N GLY A 35 -2.36 -11.52 2.34
CA GLY A 35 -3.45 -10.74 2.92
C GLY A 35 -3.15 -9.25 3.11
N GLY A 36 -1.94 -8.78 2.77
CA GLY A 36 -1.57 -7.38 2.87
C GLY A 36 -1.69 -6.59 1.55
N GLY A 37 -2.10 -7.26 0.47
CA GLY A 37 -2.44 -6.66 -0.82
C GLY A 37 -3.75 -5.88 -0.78
N GLY A 38 -4.24 -5.40 -1.92
CA GLY A 38 -5.47 -4.60 -2.00
C GLY A 38 -5.55 -3.75 -3.25
N GLU A 39 -6.50 -2.82 -3.27
CA GLU A 39 -6.66 -1.86 -4.35
C GLU A 39 -6.11 -0.50 -3.94
N PHE A 40 -5.43 0.15 -4.88
CA PHE A 40 -4.74 1.40 -4.68
C PHE A 40 -5.07 2.37 -5.80
N TYR A 41 -5.01 3.65 -5.47
CA TYR A 41 -5.08 4.73 -6.44
C TYR A 41 -4.02 5.78 -6.15
N TRP A 42 -3.56 6.47 -7.19
CA TRP A 42 -2.64 7.58 -7.05
C TRP A 42 -3.41 8.86 -6.77
N ASP A 43 -3.04 9.56 -5.71
CA ASP A 43 -3.53 10.89 -5.37
C ASP A 43 -2.37 11.89 -5.51
N VAL A 44 -2.33 12.59 -6.65
CA VAL A 44 -1.27 13.55 -6.99
C VAL A 44 -1.19 14.72 -6.01
N ASN A 45 -2.30 15.07 -5.35
CA ASN A 45 -2.38 16.19 -4.42
C ASN A 45 -2.15 15.76 -2.97
N SER A 46 -2.02 14.47 -2.71
CA SER A 46 -1.85 13.96 -1.35
C SER A 46 -0.53 14.44 -0.74
N LYS A 47 -0.66 15.01 0.46
CA LYS A 47 0.46 15.40 1.34
C LYS A 47 0.52 14.54 2.60
N LEU A 48 -0.23 13.43 2.62
CA LEU A 48 -0.26 12.55 3.78
C LEU A 48 1.12 11.96 4.05
N ASP A 49 1.43 11.78 5.33
CA ASP A 49 2.64 11.08 5.73
C ASP A 49 2.56 9.61 5.33
N VAL A 50 3.71 9.05 4.98
CA VAL A 50 3.81 7.65 4.56
C VAL A 50 3.73 6.75 5.79
N ASP A 51 2.67 5.95 5.88
CA ASP A 51 2.43 5.04 7.00
C ASP A 51 2.90 3.60 6.71
N GLN A 52 3.27 3.31 5.46
CA GLN A 52 3.66 1.98 4.98
C GLN A 52 2.54 0.93 5.09
N GLY A 53 1.27 1.36 5.06
CA GLY A 53 0.11 0.47 5.03
C GLY A 53 -1.08 0.95 4.20
N HIS A 54 -1.51 2.20 4.38
CA HIS A 54 -2.57 2.83 3.58
C HIS A 54 -2.04 3.93 2.66
N VAL A 55 -0.88 4.50 2.99
CA VAL A 55 -0.24 5.59 2.27
C VAL A 55 1.20 5.18 1.94
N PHE A 56 1.49 5.10 0.64
CA PHE A 56 2.81 4.78 0.11
C PHE A 56 3.30 5.89 -0.82
N GLN A 57 4.61 6.09 -0.85
CA GLN A 57 5.25 7.01 -1.79
C GLN A 57 5.75 6.25 -3.02
N SER A 58 5.64 6.86 -4.20
CA SER A 58 6.28 6.34 -5.42
C SER A 58 7.76 6.73 -5.43
N THR A 59 8.62 5.89 -5.99
CA THR A 59 10.02 6.23 -6.25
C THR A 59 10.19 7.16 -7.45
N HIS A 60 9.14 7.37 -8.26
CA HIS A 60 9.17 8.25 -9.43
C HIS A 60 8.72 9.68 -9.13
N GLU A 61 7.83 9.86 -8.16
CA GLU A 61 7.22 11.15 -7.84
C GLU A 61 7.27 11.38 -6.32
N ILE A 62 7.96 12.45 -5.90
CA ILE A 62 8.12 12.78 -4.46
C ILE A 62 6.84 13.36 -3.86
N SER A 63 6.05 14.05 -4.69
CA SER A 63 4.74 14.62 -4.36
C SER A 63 3.61 13.68 -4.77
N GLY A 64 2.53 13.65 -4.00
CA GLY A 64 1.43 12.70 -4.20
C GLY A 64 1.68 11.36 -3.49
N ARG A 65 0.63 10.54 -3.36
CA ARG A 65 0.68 9.25 -2.64
C ARG A 65 -0.13 8.18 -3.35
N TRP A 66 0.39 6.97 -3.31
CA TRP A 66 -0.42 5.78 -3.48
C TRP A 66 -1.26 5.60 -2.24
N ARG A 67 -2.58 5.63 -2.42
CA ARG A 67 -3.56 5.46 -1.35
C ARG A 67 -4.27 4.14 -1.54
N ARG A 68 -4.27 3.32 -0.49
CA ARG A 68 -5.13 2.15 -0.42
C ARG A 68 -6.58 2.61 -0.42
N LEU A 69 -7.44 1.92 -1.17
CA LEU A 69 -8.88 2.11 -1.04
C LEU A 69 -9.31 1.76 0.40
N PRO A 70 -10.01 2.67 1.10
CA PRO A 70 -10.40 2.45 2.48
C PRO A 70 -11.24 1.16 2.65
N SER A 71 -10.95 0.41 3.71
CA SER A 71 -11.78 -0.70 4.18
C SER A 71 -12.47 -0.33 5.48
N ALA A 72 -13.56 -1.01 5.82
CA ALA A 72 -14.29 -0.79 7.07
C ALA A 72 -13.45 -1.10 8.32
N ASN A 73 -12.46 -1.98 8.19
CA ASN A 73 -11.56 -2.40 9.27
C ASN A 73 -10.10 -2.11 8.89
N ILE A 74 -9.27 -1.84 9.89
CA ILE A 74 -7.82 -1.81 9.74
C ILE A 74 -7.28 -3.24 9.89
N ASP A 75 -6.49 -3.68 8.91
CA ASP A 75 -5.83 -4.98 8.94
C ASP A 75 -4.32 -4.78 9.10
N VAL A 76 -3.74 -5.38 10.14
CA VAL A 76 -2.31 -5.27 10.43
C VAL A 76 -1.42 -5.79 9.30
N ARG A 77 -1.93 -6.71 8.46
CA ARG A 77 -1.22 -7.25 7.30
C ARG A 77 -1.01 -6.18 6.23
N HIS A 78 -1.87 -5.15 6.17
CA HIS A 78 -1.67 -4.00 5.29
C HIS A 78 -0.36 -3.27 5.59
N PHE A 79 0.14 -3.34 6.83
CA PHE A 79 1.37 -2.70 7.30
C PHE A 79 2.58 -3.65 7.28
N GLY A 80 2.43 -4.86 6.74
CA GLY A 80 3.48 -5.86 6.67
C GLY A 80 3.65 -6.72 7.93
N ALA A 81 2.70 -6.68 8.87
CA ALA A 81 2.65 -7.63 9.99
C ALA A 81 2.16 -9.00 9.49
N LEU A 82 3.08 -9.77 8.90
CA LEU A 82 2.82 -11.06 8.27
C LEU A 82 3.30 -12.23 9.14
N PRO A 83 2.74 -13.44 8.95
CA PRO A 83 3.29 -14.65 9.55
C PRO A 83 4.78 -14.81 9.22
N SER A 84 5.56 -15.30 10.18
CA SER A 84 7.01 -15.55 10.02
C SER A 84 7.87 -14.31 9.72
N SER A 85 7.37 -13.09 9.91
CA SER A 85 8.17 -11.86 9.77
C SER A 85 9.15 -11.60 10.92
N GLY A 86 9.11 -12.37 12.01
CA GLY A 86 9.90 -12.10 13.22
C GLY A 86 9.23 -11.05 14.10
N ASP A 87 10.01 -10.12 14.64
CA ASP A 87 9.47 -8.98 15.39
C ASP A 87 8.69 -8.03 14.46
N VAL A 88 7.43 -7.80 14.79
CA VAL A 88 6.49 -6.95 14.04
C VAL A 88 5.98 -5.75 14.84
N SER A 89 6.64 -5.41 15.95
CA SER A 89 6.18 -4.36 16.88
C SER A 89 5.99 -3.01 16.17
N ASN A 90 6.88 -2.67 15.23
CA ASN A 90 6.80 -1.43 14.45
C ASN A 90 5.58 -1.40 13.51
N GLN A 91 5.27 -2.52 12.86
CA GLN A 91 4.13 -2.66 11.95
C GLN A 91 2.81 -2.57 12.72
N LEU A 92 2.75 -3.20 13.90
CA LEU A 92 1.60 -3.09 14.80
C LEU A 92 1.40 -1.65 15.29
N GLN A 93 2.48 -0.95 15.68
CA GLN A 93 2.37 0.45 16.10
C GLN A 93 1.85 1.34 14.96
N LYS A 94 2.30 1.12 13.73
CA LYS A 94 1.80 1.84 12.54
C LYS A 94 0.32 1.56 12.29
N ALA A 95 -0.11 0.31 12.41
CA ALA A 95 -1.52 -0.05 12.27
C ALA A 95 -2.39 0.65 13.33
N LEU A 96 -1.94 0.70 14.59
CA LEU A 96 -2.64 1.42 15.66
C LEU A 96 -2.73 2.92 15.39
N ASN A 97 -1.64 3.53 14.91
CA ASN A 97 -1.64 4.95 14.55
C ASN A 97 -2.61 5.28 13.41
N ALA A 98 -2.98 4.30 12.59
CA ALA A 98 -3.90 4.46 11.47
C ALA A 98 -5.38 4.29 11.85
N CYS A 99 -5.71 3.95 13.10
CA CYS A 99 -7.09 3.77 13.58
C CYS A 99 -7.81 5.09 13.94
N VAL A 100 -7.25 6.25 13.58
CA VAL A 100 -7.72 7.58 13.99
C VAL A 100 -8.74 8.20 13.05
#